data_AF-A0A949I0I5-F1
#
_entry.id   AF-A0A949I0I5-F1
#
_cell.length_a   1.000
_cell.length_b   1.000
_cell.length_c   1.000
_cell.angle_alpha   90.00
_cell.angle_beta   90.00
_cell.angle_gamma   90.00
#
_symmetry.space_group_name_H-M   'P 1'
#
loop_
_entity.id
_entity.type
_entity.pdbx_description
1 polymer ?
#
loop_
_entity_poly.entity_id
_entity_poly.type
_entity_poly.pdbx_seq_one_letter_code
_entity_poly.pdbx_strand_id
1 'polypeptide(L)' 'MSGSVNRQRSPKVCRLLNQSLGVPPNRIHLNFTEVEAGNWGWNGKTFG' A
#
# COMPACT_ATOMS: atom_id res chain seq x y z
N MET A 1 -12.55 3.52 -4.73
CA MET A 1 -12.39 3.02 -3.33
C MET A 1 -12.23 4.16 -2.32
N SER A 2 -12.69 4.03 -1.06
CA SER A 2 -12.81 5.18 -0.14
C SER A 2 -11.46 5.56 0.51
N GLY A 3 -11.11 6.85 0.45
CA GLY A 3 -9.90 7.39 1.09
C GLY A 3 -9.83 7.24 2.61
N SER A 4 -10.86 6.66 3.26
CA SER A 4 -10.82 6.31 4.69
C SER A 4 -9.99 5.04 4.96
N VAL A 5 -10.03 4.04 4.08
CA VAL A 5 -9.27 2.79 4.25
C VAL A 5 -7.76 3.04 4.16
N ASN A 6 -7.33 3.83 3.17
CA ASN A 6 -5.92 4.17 2.98
C ASN A 6 -5.40 4.98 4.18
N ARG A 7 -6.17 5.97 4.67
CA ARG A 7 -5.84 6.75 5.87
C ARG A 7 -5.71 5.90 7.14
N GLN A 8 -6.52 4.85 7.29
CA GLN A 8 -6.42 3.94 8.44
C GLN A 8 -5.21 2.98 8.34
N ARG A 9 -4.74 2.66 7.13
CA ARG A 9 -3.63 1.71 6.92
C ARG A 9 -2.26 2.38 6.90
N SER A 10 -2.14 3.60 6.38
CA SER A 10 -0.86 4.32 6.31
C SER A 10 -0.10 4.37 7.64
N PRO A 11 -0.74 4.67 8.81
CA PRO A 11 -0.03 4.72 10.09
C PRO A 11 0.57 3.37 10.51
N LYS A 12 -0.07 2.25 10.14
CA LYS A 12 0.42 0.90 10.46
C LYS A 12 1.70 0.60 9.68
N VAL A 13 1.73 0.93 8.39
CA VAL A 13 2.90 0.72 7.52
C VAL A 13 4.06 1.62 7.96
N CYS A 14 3.82 2.91 8.19
CA CYS A 14 4.87 3.84 8.62
C CYS A 14 5.49 3.42 9.96
N ARG A 15 4.68 2.94 10.92
CA ARG A 15 5.17 2.43 12.21
C ARG A 15 6.04 1.18 12.04
N LEU A 16 5.63 0.22 11.21
CA LEU A 16 6.41 -0.99 10.98
C LEU A 16 7.78 -0.67 10.35
N LEU A 17 7.80 0.24 9.38
CA LEU A 17 9.03 0.71 8.73
C LEU A 17 9.94 1.47 9.71
N ASN A 18 9.36 2.29 10.59
CA ASN A 18 10.12 2.94 11.64
C ASN A 18 10.74 1.94 12.62
N GLN A 19 9.98 0.94 13.06
CA GLN A 19 10.45 -0.07 14.01
C GLN A 19 11.50 -1.01 13.42
N SER A 20 11.36 -1.37 12.14
CA SER A 20 12.22 -2.37 11.50
C SER A 20 13.48 -1.76 10.87
N LEU A 21 13.37 -0.53 10.36
CA LEU A 21 14.42 0.11 9.55
C LEU A 21 14.85 1.48 10.10
N GLY A 22 14.24 1.98 11.18
CA GLY A 22 14.57 3.28 11.76
C GLY A 22 14.11 4.49 10.94
N VAL A 23 13.34 4.28 9.86
CA VAL A 23 12.92 5.37 8.96
C VAL A 23 11.87 6.26 9.65
N PRO A 24 12.08 7.58 9.76
CA PRO A 24 11.09 8.48 10.34
C PRO A 24 9.79 8.53 9.50
N PRO A 25 8.60 8.47 10.11
CA PRO A 25 7.32 8.46 9.38
C PRO A 25 7.08 9.65 8.44
N ASN A 26 7.64 10.82 8.74
CA ASN A 26 7.56 12.02 7.89
C ASN A 26 8.41 11.94 6.61
N ARG A 27 9.22 10.88 6.45
CA ARG A 27 9.99 10.59 5.23
C ARG A 27 9.40 9.42 4.43
N ILE A 28 8.19 8.98 4.76
CA ILE A 28 7.53 7.82 4.14
C ILE A 28 6.31 8.30 3.36
N HIS A 29 6.35 8.14 2.04
CA HIS A 29 5.22 8.39 1.14
C HIS A 29 4.69 7.06 0.63
N LEU A 30 3.36 6.87 0.71
CA LEU A 30 2.68 5.66 0.26
C LEU A 30 1.75 6.02 -0.89
N ASN A 31 1.98 5.42 -2.05
CA ASN A 31 1.06 5.48 -3.17
C ASN A 31 0.10 4.29 -3.09
N PHE A 32 -1.19 4.57 -3.19
CA PHE A 32 -2.23 3.55 -3.28
C PHE A 32 -2.82 3.61 -4.69
N THR A 33 -2.77 2.49 -5.40
CA THR A 33 -3.29 2.37 -6.77
C THR A 33 -4.43 1.37 -6.78
N GLU A 34 -5.59 1.81 -7.26
CA GLU A 34 -6.71 0.93 -7.57
C GLU A 34 -6.44 0.33 -8.95
N VAL A 35 -6.32 -0.99 -9.01
CA VAL A 35 -6.00 -1.73 -10.24
C VAL A 35 -7.14 -2.72 -10.50
N GLU A 36 -7.71 -2.64 -11.68
CA GLU A 36 -8.75 -3.58 -12.11
C GLU A 36 -8.18 -4.99 -12.25
N ALA A 37 -8.99 -6.01 -11.97
CA ALA A 37 -8.56 -7.41 -11.92
C ALA A 37 -7.94 -7.89 -13.26
N GLY A 38 -8.52 -7.48 -14.39
CA GLY A 38 -7.98 -7.76 -15.72
C GLY A 38 -6.61 -7.12 -15.99
N ASN A 39 -6.27 -6.05 -15.29
CA ASN A 39 -4.98 -5.36 -15.39
C ASN A 39 -3.95 -5.90 -14.39
N TRP A 40 -4.30 -6.90 -13.57
CA TRP A 40 -3.42 -7.51 -12.59
C TRP A 40 -3.00 -8.92 -13.03
N GLY A 41 -1.78 -9.05 -13.54
CA GLY A 41 -1.20 -10.34 -13.93
C GLY A 41 -0.73 -11.16 -12.74
N TRP A 42 -1.04 -12.46 -12.73
CA TRP A 42 -0.52 -13.43 -11.77
C TRP A 42 -0.53 -14.85 -12.34
N ASN A 43 0.57 -15.58 -12.14
CA ASN A 43 0.72 -17.00 -12.50
C ASN A 43 0.30 -17.35 -13.95
N GLY A 44 0.74 -16.54 -14.92
CA GLY A 44 0.45 -16.74 -16.35
C GLY A 44 -0.97 -16.35 -16.79
N LYS A 45 -1.78 -15.75 -15.91
CA LYS A 45 -3.12 -15.22 -16.20
C LYS A 45 -3.29 -13.83 -15.63
N THR A 46 -4.46 -13.24 -15.80
CA THR A 46 -4.94 -12.06 -15.06
C THR A 46 -5.99 -12.50 -14.04
N PHE A 47 -6.34 -11.61 -13.11
CA PHE A 47 -7.43 -11.87 -12.16
C PHE A 47 -8.83 -11.58 -12.73
N GLY A 48 -8.91 -11.18 -14.01
CA GLY A 48 -10.15 -10.92 -14.74
C GLY A 48 -10.39 -11.91 -15.88
#